data_AF-A0A9N8MX74-F1
#
_entry.id   AF-A0A9N8MX74-F1
#
_cell.length_a   1.000
_cell.length_b   1.000
_cell.length_c   1.000
_cell.angle_alpha   90.00
_cell.angle_beta   90.00
_cell.angle_gamma   90.00
#
_symmetry.space_group_name_H-M   'P 1'
#
loop_
_entity.id
_entity.type
_entity.pdbx_description
1 polymer ?
#
loop_
_entity_poly.entity_id
_entity_poly.type
_entity_poly.pdbx_seq_one_letter_code
_entity_poly.pdbx_strand_id
1 'polypeptide(L)' 'MRGIARVTRGDECFLLSENQSTCIPLGVTHRLENPGKTPLEMIEVQSGGYLGEDDIVRFDDQYGRDQGNGHAGAGTSH' A
#
# COMPACT_ATOMS: atom_id res chain seq x y z
N MET A 1 7.98 -4.36 -11.44
CA MET A 1 6.74 -3.56 -11.43
C MET A 1 6.23 -3.36 -12.84
N ARG A 2 4.92 -3.20 -13.02
CA ARG A 2 4.28 -2.77 -14.28
C ARG A 2 3.54 -1.46 -14.04
N GLY A 3 3.75 -0.46 -14.89
CA GLY A 3 3.21 0.90 -14.72
C GLY A 3 4.17 1.89 -14.07
N ILE A 4 3.65 3.08 -13.72
CA ILE A 4 4.40 4.19 -13.10
C ILE A 4 3.87 4.40 -11.68
N ALA A 5 4.78 4.40 -10.70
CA ALA A 5 4.47 4.72 -9.31
C ALA A 5 5.02 6.10 -8.95
N ARG A 6 4.28 6.91 -8.19
CA ARG A 6 4.85 8.05 -7.49
C ARG A 6 5.21 7.61 -6.09
N VAL A 7 6.48 7.76 -5.74
CA VAL A 7 7.02 7.40 -4.42
C VAL A 7 7.39 8.66 -3.69
N THR A 8 6.85 8.81 -2.49
CA THR A 8 7.30 9.79 -1.51
C THR A 8 8.11 9.03 -0.45
N ARG A 9 9.31 9.51 -0.13
CA ARG A 9 10.23 8.92 0.85
C ARG A 9 10.90 10.04 1.63
N GLY A 10 10.46 10.25 2.86
CA GLY A 10 10.83 11.45 3.62
C GLY A 10 10.39 12.71 2.86
N ASP A 11 11.35 13.58 2.57
CA ASP A 11 11.13 14.83 1.83
C ASP A 11 11.24 14.65 0.30
N GLU A 12 11.65 13.47 -0.17
CA GLU A 12 11.81 13.20 -1.60
C GLU A 12 10.51 12.68 -2.21
N CYS A 13 10.13 13.22 -3.38
CA CYS A 13 9.02 12.71 -4.18
C CYS A 13 9.48 12.50 -5.62
N PHE A 14 9.35 11.27 -6.14
CA PHE A 14 9.84 10.91 -7.47
C PHE A 14 8.96 9.85 -8.14
N LEU A 15 9.11 9.71 -9.46
CA LEU A 15 8.42 8.68 -10.25
C LEU A 15 9.33 7.47 -10.42
N LEU A 16 8.75 6.29 -10.20
CA LEU A 16 9.33 4.98 -10.42
C LEU A 16 8.68 4.39 -11.66
N SER A 17 9.49 4.05 -12.66
CA SER A 17 9.05 3.45 -13.91
C SER A 17 9.35 1.95 -13.94
N GLU A 18 8.87 1.26 -14.98
CA GLU A 18 9.16 -0.15 -15.18
C GLU A 18 10.67 -0.44 -15.15
N ASN A 19 11.03 -1.58 -14.56
CA ASN A 19 12.42 -2.02 -14.31
C ASN A 19 13.24 -1.16 -13.34
N GLN A 20 12.65 -0.17 -12.67
CA GLN A 20 13.30 0.55 -11.58
C GLN A 20 12.89 -0.03 -10.22
N SER A 21 13.74 0.19 -9.23
CA SER A 21 13.48 -0.14 -7.83
C SER A 21 14.00 0.98 -6.93
N THR A 22 13.47 1.04 -5.71
CA THR A 22 14.00 1.92 -4.67
C THR A 22 13.99 1.18 -3.33
N CYS A 23 14.91 1.57 -2.44
CA CYS A 23 14.93 1.11 -1.07
C CYS A 23 14.31 2.19 -0.17
N ILE A 24 13.53 1.77 0.81
CA ILE A 24 12.96 2.64 1.83
C ILE A 24 13.76 2.39 3.12
N PRO A 25 14.59 3.36 3.57
CA PRO A 25 15.36 3.20 4.78
C PRO A 25 14.46 3.04 6.00
N LEU A 26 14.97 2.33 7.01
CA LEU A 26 14.28 2.16 8.30
C LEU A 26 13.96 3.52 8.93
N GLY A 27 12.76 3.64 9.48
CA GLY A 27 12.29 4.86 10.14
C GLY A 27 11.90 6.00 9.20
N VAL A 28 11.95 5.80 7.87
CA VAL A 28 11.54 6.82 6.90
C VAL A 28 10.08 6.64 6.50
N THR A 29 9.27 7.66 6.77
CA THR A 29 7.90 7.73 6.27
C THR A 29 7.90 7.71 4.75
N HIS A 30 7.03 6.89 4.18
CA HIS A 30 6.93 6.75 2.74
C HIS A 30 5.48 6.59 2.30
N ARG A 31 5.21 6.91 1.03
CA ARG A 31 3.90 6.75 0.40
C ARG A 31 4.08 6.32 -1.03
N LEU A 32 3.31 5.31 -1.43
CA LEU A 32 3.27 4.77 -2.79
C LEU A 32 1.93 5.14 -3.41
N GLU A 33 1.96 5.79 -4.56
CA GLU A 33 0.76 6.24 -5.27
C GLU A 33 0.82 5.78 -6.73
N ASN A 34 -0.34 5.48 -7.30
CA ASN A 34 -0.48 5.27 -8.74
C ASN A 34 -1.04 6.56 -9.39
N PRO A 35 -0.20 7.46 -9.91
CA PRO A 35 -0.68 8.64 -10.63
C PRO A 35 -1.23 8.31 -12.03
N GLY A 36 -1.03 7.08 -12.51
CA GLY A 36 -1.45 6.63 -13.82
C GLY A 36 -2.93 6.26 -13.87
N LYS A 37 -3.47 6.19 -15.09
CA LYS A 37 -4.84 5.69 -15.36
C LYS A 37 -4.88 4.16 -15.53
N THR A 38 -3.72 3.52 -15.54
CA THR A 38 -3.54 2.07 -15.70
C THR A 38 -3.26 1.45 -14.34
N PRO A 39 -3.74 0.22 -14.06
CA PRO A 39 -3.36 -0.50 -12.84
C PRO A 39 -1.84 -0.57 -12.67
N LEU A 40 -1.37 -0.33 -11.44
CA LEU A 40 0.04 -0.44 -11.04
C LEU A 40 0.23 -1.79 -10.32
N GLU A 41 1.16 -2.59 -10.81
CA GLU A 41 1.59 -3.84 -10.15
C GLU A 41 2.99 -3.65 -9.58
N MET A 42 3.15 -3.83 -8.27
CA MET A 42 4.43 -3.67 -7.58
C MET A 42 4.68 -4.83 -6.62
N ILE A 43 5.95 -5.20 -6.48
CA ILE A 43 6.40 -6.22 -5.53
C ILE A 43 7.17 -5.49 -4.45
N GLU A 44 6.70 -5.58 -3.22
CA GLU A 44 7.40 -5.08 -2.05
C GLU A 44 8.13 -6.24 -1.38
N VAL A 45 9.41 -6.03 -1.09
CA VAL A 45 10.23 -7.01 -0.36
C VAL A 45 10.76 -6.33 0.89
N GLN A 46 10.31 -6.79 2.04
CA GLN A 46 10.79 -6.34 3.33
C GLN A 46 11.93 -7.25 3.80
N SER A 47 13.09 -6.67 4.07
CA SER A 47 14.25 -7.38 4.61
C SER A 47 14.69 -6.68 5.90
N GLY A 48 14.36 -7.26 7.06
CA GLY A 48 14.65 -6.70 8.40
C GLY A 48 14.09 -7.58 9.52
N GLY A 49 14.54 -7.37 10.76
CA GLY A 49 14.19 -8.23 11.92
C GLY A 49 12.80 -7.99 12.53
N TYR A 50 12.05 -7.00 12.04
CA TYR A 50 10.75 -6.62 12.56
C TYR A 50 9.73 -6.60 11.41
N LEU A 51 8.76 -7.52 11.48
CA LEU A 51 7.66 -7.76 10.54
C LEU A 51 6.33 -7.45 11.24
N GLY A 52 6.24 -6.29 11.89
CA GLY A 52 4.98 -5.85 12.51
C GLY A 52 4.06 -5.27 11.45
N GLU A 53 2.86 -5.83 11.28
CA GLU A 53 1.79 -5.19 10.50
C GLU A 53 1.40 -3.81 11.06
N ASP A 54 1.87 -3.47 12.27
CA ASP A 54 1.69 -2.19 12.96
C ASP A 54 2.50 -1.02 12.35
N ASP A 55 3.54 -1.28 11.55
CA ASP A 55 4.38 -0.23 10.94
C ASP A 55 3.86 0.27 9.59
N ILE A 56 2.84 -0.39 9.04
CA ILE A 56 2.18 0.02 7.79
C ILE A 56 0.87 0.71 8.16
N VAL A 57 0.94 2.02 8.41
CA VAL A 57 -0.27 2.84 8.49
C VAL A 57 -0.84 2.98 7.07
N ARG A 58 -1.80 2.12 6.75
CA ARG A 58 -2.63 2.26 5.55
C ARG A 58 -3.58 3.43 5.78
N PHE A 59 -3.14 4.64 5.41
CA PHE A 59 -4.05 5.77 5.30
C PHE A 59 -5.09 5.44 4.23
N ASP A 60 -6.35 5.46 4.65
CA ASP A 60 -7.57 5.25 3.87
C ASP A 60 -7.36 5.68 2.41
N ASP A 61 -7.27 4.70 1.50
CA ASP A 61 -7.45 5.00 0.10
C ASP A 61 -8.93 5.34 -0.07
N GLN A 62 -9.26 6.47 -0.70
CA GLN A 62 -10.64 6.88 -1.01
C GLN A 62 -11.35 5.92 -2.00
N TYR A 63 -10.95 4.66 -2.05
CA TYR A 63 -11.55 3.56 -2.78
C TYR A 63 -12.52 2.77 -1.90
N GLY A 64 -13.35 3.45 -1.10
CA GLY A 64 -14.68 3.00 -0.66
C GLY A 64 -14.83 1.51 -0.33
N ARG A 65 -13.89 0.90 0.41
CA ARG A 65 -14.06 -0.46 0.92
C ARG A 65 -14.80 -0.44 2.26
N ASP A 66 -15.96 0.20 2.25
CA ASP A 66 -17.03 -0.13 3.18
C ASP A 66 -18.31 -0.32 2.37
N GLN A 67 -18.45 -1.51 1.82
CA GLN A 67 -19.77 -2.08 1.60
C GLN A 67 -19.79 -3.43 2.30
N GLY A 68 -20.12 -3.38 3.60
CA GLY A 68 -20.78 -4.49 4.25
C GLY A 68 -22.03 -4.87 3.46
N ASN A 69 -21.92 -5.93 2.65
CA ASN A 69 -23.08 -6.57 2.07
C ASN A 69 -23.57 -7.63 3.05
N GLY A 70 -24.70 -7.33 3.69
CA GLY A 70 -25.38 -8.25 4.59
C GLY A 70 -25.82 -9.52 3.87
N HIS A 71 -25.48 -10.66 4.46
CA HIS A 71 -26.30 -11.86 4.31
C HIS A 71 -26.86 -12.22 5.68
N ALA A 72 -28.19 -12.05 5.78
CA ALA A 72 -28.99 -12.55 6.88
C ALA A 72 -28.78 -14.07 7.04
N GLY A 73 -28.33 -14.48 8.23
CA GLY A 73 -28.26 -15.87 8.67
C GLY A 73 -28.56 -15.92 10.16
N ALA A 74 -29.68 -16.55 10.50
CA ALA A 74 -30.19 -16.70 11.86
C ALA A 74 -29.31 -17.59 12.75
N GLY A 75 -29.45 -17.44 14.08
CA GLY A 75 -29.02 -18.42 15.10
C GLY A 75 -28.06 -17.85 16.15
N THR A 76 -28.56 -17.36 17.30
CA THR A 76 -28.69 -18.05 18.62
C THR A 76 -27.50 -17.89 19.56
N SER A 77 -27.83 -17.53 20.81
CA SER A 77 -26.97 -17.24 21.97
C SER A 77 -26.02 -18.35 22.41
N HIS A 78 -24.76 -18.03 22.68
CA HIS A 78 -24.10 -18.03 24.01
C HIS A 78 -22.74 -17.35 23.91
#